data_AF-A0A441H284-F1
#
_entry.id   AF-A0A441H284-F1
#
_cell.length_a   1.000
_cell.length_b   1.000
_cell.length_c   1.000
_cell.angle_alpha   90.00
_cell.angle_beta   90.00
_cell.angle_gamma   90.00
#
_symmetry.space_group_name_H-M   'P 1'
#
loop_
_entity.id
_entity.type
_entity.pdbx_description
1 polymer ?
#
loop_
_entity_poly.entity_id
_entity_poly.type
_entity_poly.pdbx_seq_one_letter_code
_entity_poly.pdbx_strand_id
1 'polypeptide(L)' 'FEIVEERYRRKSTLITAQVPVARWHDLIADPTVADAILDRIVHNAHRIVLQGDSMRKQKAAPLLTGAENGEINHP' A
#
# COMPACT_ATOMS: atom_id res chain seq x y z
N PHE A 1 4.41 5.30 17.92
CA PHE A 1 4.28 4.28 18.98
C PHE A 1 3.00 4.47 19.80
N GLU A 2 2.71 5.67 20.29
CA GLU A 2 1.54 6.00 21.12
C GLU A 2 0.19 5.40 20.65
N ILE A 3 -0.15 5.55 19.36
CA ILE A 3 -1.41 5.02 18.80
C ILE A 3 -1.50 3.49 18.93
N VAL A 4 -0.39 2.78 18.78
CA VAL A 4 -0.34 1.31 18.92
C VAL A 4 -0.63 0.91 20.36
N GLU A 5 -0.03 1.60 21.32
CA GLU A 5 -0.25 1.36 22.75
C GLU A 5 -1.68 1.65 23.18
N GLU A 6 -2.25 2.76 22.72
CA GLU A 6 -3.62 3.14 23.09
C GLU A 6 -4.64 2.10 22.60
N ARG A 7 -4.44 1.54 21.40
CA ARG A 7 -5.37 0.62 20.75
C ARG A 7 -5.15 -0.85 21.12
N TYR A 8 -3.97 -1.23 21.59
CA TYR A 8 -3.61 -2.61 21.87
C TYR A 8 -4.61 -3.27 22.83
N ARG A 9 -5.18 -4.41 22.43
CA ARG A 9 -6.24 -5.16 23.15
C ARG A 9 -7.51 -4.37 23.50
N ARG A 10 -7.70 -3.17 22.95
CA ARG A 10 -8.90 -2.34 23.19
C ARG A 10 -9.78 -2.22 21.95
N LYS A 11 -9.18 -2.09 20.77
CA LYS A 11 -9.93 -1.90 19.51
C LYS A 11 -9.25 -2.63 18.34
N SER A 12 -10.06 -3.12 17.42
CA SER A 12 -9.59 -3.66 16.14
C SER A 12 -8.88 -2.57 15.33
N THR A 13 -7.76 -2.93 14.69
CA THR A 13 -6.91 -1.98 13.96
C THR A 13 -6.54 -2.58 12.60
N LEU A 14 -6.87 -1.88 11.51
CA LEU A 14 -6.45 -2.22 10.15
C LEU A 14 -5.24 -1.37 9.77
N ILE A 15 -4.19 -2.01 9.27
CA ILE A 15 -2.99 -1.35 8.78
C ILE A 15 -2.76 -1.77 7.33
N THR A 16 -2.47 -0.79 6.47
CA THR A 16 -2.02 -1.03 5.10
C THR A 16 -0.60 -0.52 4.96
N ALA A 17 0.27 -1.31 4.33
CA ALA A 17 1.65 -0.95 4.11
C ALA A 17 2.10 -1.43 2.74
N GLN A 18 2.96 -0.65 2.08
CA GLN A 18 3.57 -1.04 0.80
C GLN A 18 4.73 -2.03 0.98
N VAL A 19 5.28 -2.08 2.20
CA VAL A 19 6.41 -2.93 2.56
C VAL A 19 5.94 -4.12 3.38
N PRO A 20 6.50 -5.33 3.15
CA PRO A 20 6.15 -6.50 3.93
C PRO A 20 6.58 -6.33 5.39
N VAL A 21 5.80 -6.91 6.30
CA VAL A 21 6.05 -6.85 7.75
C VAL A 21 7.47 -7.27 8.15
N ALA A 22 8.07 -8.24 7.44
CA ALA A 22 9.44 -8.68 7.69
C ALA A 22 10.49 -7.57 7.54
N ARG A 23 10.20 -6.49 6.79
CA ARG A 23 11.08 -5.33 6.63
C ARG A 23 10.78 -4.19 7.60
N TRP A 24 9.74 -4.31 8.42
CA TRP A 24 9.36 -3.21 9.30
C TRP A 24 10.42 -2.93 10.35
N HIS A 25 11.09 -3.97 10.84
CA HIS A 25 12.15 -3.81 11.82
C HIS A 25 13.29 -2.92 11.28
N ASP A 26 13.68 -3.10 10.03
CA ASP A 26 14.75 -2.30 9.39
C ASP A 26 14.35 -0.85 9.10
N LEU A 27 13.05 -0.60 8.96
CA LEU A 27 12.50 0.72 8.62
C LEU A 27 12.19 1.56 9.86
N ILE A 28 12.01 0.93 11.01
CA ILE A 28 11.76 1.60 12.27
C ILE A 28 13.13 1.89 12.91
N ALA A 29 13.47 3.18 13.03
CA ALA A 29 14.80 3.61 13.45
C ALA A 29 15.20 3.16 14.86
N ASP A 30 14.24 3.00 15.77
CA ASP A 30 14.47 2.53 17.13
C ASP A 30 14.10 1.03 17.23
N PRO A 31 15.08 0.13 17.43
CA PRO A 31 14.83 -1.31 17.55
C PRO A 31 13.87 -1.66 18.68
N THR A 32 13.92 -0.93 19.80
CA THR A 32 13.02 -1.15 20.95
C THR A 32 11.57 -0.87 20.56
N VAL A 33 11.35 0.22 19.81
CA VAL A 33 10.02 0.55 19.30
C VAL A 33 9.59 -0.44 18.22
N ALA A 34 10.51 -0.90 17.38
CA ALA A 34 10.24 -1.90 16.36
C ALA A 34 9.72 -3.20 16.98
N ASP A 35 10.46 -3.75 17.94
CA ASP A 35 10.07 -4.95 18.70
C ASP A 35 8.72 -4.76 19.36
N ALA A 36 8.52 -3.62 20.03
CA ALA A 36 7.28 -3.32 20.74
C ALA A 36 6.05 -3.27 19.81
N ILE A 37 6.19 -2.74 18.60
CA ILE A 37 5.13 -2.69 17.58
C ILE A 37 4.88 -4.09 17.01
N LEU A 38 5.93 -4.85 16.67
CA LEU A 38 5.80 -6.20 16.13
C LEU A 38 5.10 -7.12 17.14
N ASP A 39 5.46 -7.03 18.42
CA ASP A 39 4.84 -7.83 19.48
C ASP A 39 3.35 -7.49 19.68
N ARG A 40 2.99 -6.20 19.73
CA ARG A 40 1.60 -5.78 20.00
C ARG A 40 0.67 -5.94 18.81
N ILE A 41 1.15 -5.60 17.62
CA ILE A 41 0.31 -5.57 16.41
C ILE A 41 0.46 -6.85 15.62
N VAL A 42 1.69 -7.24 15.28
CA VAL A 42 1.92 -8.30 14.30
C VAL A 42 1.64 -9.68 14.88
N HIS A 43 1.98 -9.91 16.15
CA HIS A 43 1.79 -11.21 16.81
C HIS A 43 0.36 -11.76 16.68
N ASN A 44 -0.65 -10.88 16.74
CA ASN A 44 -2.07 -11.25 16.66
C ASN A 44 -2.74 -10.83 15.34
N ALA A 45 -1.99 -10.35 14.35
CA ALA A 45 -2.57 -9.82 13.12
C ALA A 45 -2.91 -10.92 12.12
N HIS A 46 -4.08 -10.81 11.50
CA HIS A 46 -4.35 -11.47 10.24
C HIS A 46 -3.62 -10.73 9.11
N ARG A 47 -2.73 -11.43 8.41
CA ARG A 47 -1.91 -10.85 7.35
C ARG A 47 -2.50 -11.19 5.99
N ILE A 48 -2.91 -10.17 5.24
CA ILE A 48 -3.39 -10.30 3.87
C ILE A 48 -2.36 -9.67 2.94
N VAL A 49 -1.71 -10.50 2.12
CA VAL A 49 -0.76 -10.02 1.10
C VAL A 49 -1.53 -9.75 -0.18
N LEU A 50 -1.67 -8.47 -0.51
CA LEU A 50 -2.30 -8.04 -1.75
C LEU A 50 -1.35 -8.27 -2.93
N GLN A 51 -1.88 -8.80 -4.03
CA GLN A 51 -1.15 -9.12 -5.26
C GLN A 51 -1.90 -8.55 -6.45
N GLY A 52 -1.19 -8.41 -7.57
CA GLY A 52 -1.73 -7.88 -8.82
C GLY A 52 -1.32 -6.44 -9.12
N ASP A 53 -1.75 -5.96 -10.28
CA ASP A 53 -1.41 -4.63 -10.76
C ASP A 53 -2.16 -3.53 -10.01
N SER A 54 -1.57 -2.33 -10.04
CA SER A 54 -2.24 -1.13 -9.51
C SER A 54 -3.57 -0.89 -10.23
N MET A 55 -4.66 -0.88 -9.47
CA MET A 55 -5.99 -0.50 -9.96
C MET A 55 -6.02 0.91 -10.58
N ARG A 56 -5.04 1.78 -10.27
CA ARG A 56 -4.91 3.10 -10.91
C ARG A 56 -4.56 2.97 -12.40
N LYS A 57 -3.75 1.97 -12.78
CA LYS A 57 -3.42 1.69 -14.19
C LYS A 57 -4.65 1.23 -14.97
N GLN A 58 -5.52 0.44 -14.34
CA GLN A 58 -6.75 -0.07 -14.98
C GLN A 58 -7.78 1.03 -15.26
N LYS A 59 -7.78 2.12 -14.48
CA LYS A 59 -8.67 3.29 -14.71
C LYS A 59 -8.12 4.30 -15.71
N ALA A 60 -6.85 4.18 -16.11
CA ALA A 60 -6.32 4.93 -17.25
C ALA A 60 -6.87 4.27 -18.52
N ALA A 61 -8.13 4.55 -18.84
CA ALA A 61 -8.71 4.23 -20.15
C ALA A 61 -7.85 4.89 -21.25
N PRO A 62 -7.87 4.35 -22.49
CA PRO A 62 -6.94 4.74 -23.54
C PRO A 62 -7.01 6.24 -23.76
N LEU A 63 -5.84 6.88 -23.91
CA LEU A 63 -5.75 8.25 -24.39
C LEU A 63 -6.70 8.41 -25.58
N LEU A 64 -7.68 9.31 -25.47
CA LEU A 64 -8.53 9.73 -26.58
C LEU A 64 -7.65 10.53 -27.56
N THR A 65 -6.77 9.85 -28.27
CA THR A 65 -5.98 10.44 -29.35
C THR A 65 -6.17 9.59 -30.61
N GLY A 66 -7.43 9.52 -31.04
CA GLY A 66 -7.79 9.27 -32.42
C GLY A 66 -8.03 10.61 -33.10
N ALA A 67 -7.06 11.06 -33.90
CA ALA A 67 -7.26 11.99 -35.00
C ALA A 67 -6.18 11.69 -36.04
N GLU A 68 -6.30 10.50 -36.63
CA GLU A 68 -5.83 10.21 -37.97
C GLU A 68 -6.49 11.18 -38.95
N ASN A 69 -5.88 12.36 -39.14
CA ASN A 69 -6.25 13.27 -40.23
C ASN A 69 -5.62 12.75 -41.53
N GLY A 70 -6.22 11.69 -42.08
CA GLY A 70 -6.06 11.30 -43.47
C GLY A 70 -6.93 12.18 -44.36
N GLU A 71 -6.28 12.83 -45.33
CA GLU A 71 -6.82 13.39 -46.58
C GLU A 71 -7.71 14.65 -46.52
N ILE A 72 -7.16 15.78 -47.03
CA ILE A 72 -7.67 16.40 -48.27
C ILE A 72 -6.54 17.24 -48.92
N ASN A 73 -5.78 16.63 -49.84
CA ASN A 73 -5.13 17.38 -50.92
C ASN A 73 -5.32 16.56 -52.20
N HIS A 74 -6.32 16.95 -52.98
CA HIS A 74 -6.46 16.60 -54.40
C HIS A 74 -5.85 17.78 -55.21
N PRO A 75 -5.30 17.54 -56.41
CA PRO A 75 -4.10 18.19 -56.97
C PRO A 75 -4.17 19.71 -57.16
#